data_AF-A0A1F1UX63-F1
#
_entry.id   AF-A0A1F1UX63-F1
#
_cell.length_a   1.000
_cell.length_b   1.000
_cell.length_c   1.000
_cell.angle_alpha   90.00
_cell.angle_beta   90.00
_cell.angle_gamma   90.00
#
_symmetry.space_group_name_H-M   'P 1'
#
loop_
_entity.id
_entity.type
_entity.pdbx_description
1 polymer ?
#
loop_
_entity_poly.entity_id
_entity_poly.type
_entity_poly.pdbx_seq_one_letter_code
_entity_poly.pdbx_strand_id
1 'polypeptide(L)'
;MSKQTFPEWLASLPGAPTPSQAAEAAQLPRPTLLRHAERERTTAENAIAIARAYGVAPADALVEMGFLEANEVNASDKLAVREALERADWSEIFDEITKRVNASPMFEGDFELSLDSPVHIPEPADLEEKRARREAGVEKQFKGANWRDNPKPGHDGYAADSSPREPQMGDDGYHDGP
;
A
#
# COMPACT_ATOMS: atom_id res chain seq x y z
N MET A 1 -17.65 -0.09 -26.72
CA MET A 1 -19.08 0.24 -26.67
C MET A 1 -19.28 1.59 -27.32
N SER A 2 -20.34 1.80 -28.10
CA SER A 2 -20.64 3.11 -28.68
C SER A 2 -21.12 4.06 -27.57
N LYS A 3 -20.63 5.30 -27.57
CA LYS A 3 -21.01 6.35 -26.61
C LYS A 3 -22.50 6.62 -26.68
N GLN A 4 -23.20 6.57 -25.54
CA GLN A 4 -24.64 6.83 -25.47
C GLN A 4 -24.90 8.33 -25.36
N THR A 5 -26.03 8.78 -25.92
CA THR A 5 -26.56 10.12 -25.64
C THR A 5 -27.16 10.15 -24.24
N PHE A 6 -27.28 11.35 -23.65
CA PHE A 6 -27.85 11.47 -22.30
C PHE A 6 -29.28 10.89 -22.16
N PRO A 7 -30.22 11.09 -23.11
CA PRO A 7 -31.54 10.47 -23.05
C PRO A 7 -31.51 8.94 -23.17
N GLU A 8 -30.64 8.40 -24.03
CA GLU A 8 -30.47 6.94 -24.18
C GLU A 8 -29.92 6.32 -22.89
N TRP A 9 -28.96 6.99 -22.26
CA TRP A 9 -28.41 6.57 -20.98
C TRP A 9 -29.45 6.62 -19.87
N LEU A 10 -30.29 7.67 -19.80
CA LEU A 10 -31.40 7.70 -18.82
C LEU A 10 -32.39 6.54 -19.04
N ALA A 11 -32.64 6.15 -20.28
CA ALA A 11 -33.51 5.02 -20.58
C ALA A 11 -32.90 3.65 -20.24
N SER A 12 -31.57 3.55 -20.12
CA SER A 12 -30.89 2.32 -19.70
C SER A 12 -30.91 2.11 -18.18
N LEU A 13 -31.10 3.17 -17.40
CA LEU A 13 -31.13 3.12 -15.94
C LEU A 13 -32.34 2.32 -15.41
N PRO A 14 -32.25 1.76 -14.20
CA PRO A 14 -33.36 1.06 -13.56
C PRO A 14 -34.64 1.91 -13.52
N GLY A 15 -35.72 1.39 -14.11
CA GLY A 15 -37.01 2.07 -14.18
C GLY A 15 -37.13 3.09 -15.32
N ALA A 16 -36.12 3.21 -16.19
CA ALA A 16 -36.10 4.10 -17.35
C ALA A 16 -36.60 5.53 -17.03
N PRO A 17 -35.98 6.21 -16.06
CA PRO A 17 -36.45 7.49 -15.57
C PRO A 17 -36.49 8.57 -16.64
N THR A 18 -37.55 9.37 -16.61
CA THR A 18 -37.59 10.65 -17.33
C THR A 18 -36.55 11.63 -16.75
N PRO A 19 -36.11 12.65 -17.52
CA PRO A 19 -35.17 13.67 -17.01
C PRO A 19 -35.65 14.36 -15.74
N SER A 20 -36.97 14.54 -15.59
CA SER A 20 -37.58 15.13 -14.39
C SER A 20 -37.51 14.20 -13.17
N GLN A 21 -37.71 12.89 -13.37
CA GLN A 21 -37.57 11.89 -12.31
C GLN A 21 -36.10 11.73 -11.89
N ALA A 22 -35.20 11.70 -12.86
CA ALA A 22 -33.76 11.64 -12.59
C ALA A 22 -33.28 12.88 -11.82
N ALA A 23 -33.80 14.07 -12.16
CA ALA A 23 -33.51 15.31 -11.44
C ALA A 23 -33.98 15.26 -9.99
N GLU A 24 -35.19 14.75 -9.76
CA GLU A 24 -35.76 14.62 -8.41
C GLU A 24 -34.96 13.61 -7.56
N ALA A 25 -34.68 12.43 -8.11
CA ALA A 25 -33.91 11.39 -7.43
C ALA A 25 -32.48 11.85 -7.10
N ALA A 26 -31.83 12.58 -8.01
CA ALA A 26 -30.48 13.08 -7.84
C ALA A 26 -30.39 14.45 -7.14
N GLN A 27 -31.52 15.02 -6.70
CA GLN A 27 -31.60 16.37 -6.09
C GLN A 27 -31.00 17.48 -6.97
N LEU A 28 -31.15 17.36 -8.29
CA LEU A 28 -30.67 18.33 -9.28
C LEU A 28 -31.81 19.27 -9.75
N PRO A 29 -31.49 20.49 -10.23
CA PRO A 29 -32.51 21.38 -10.78
C PRO A 29 -33.18 20.78 -12.03
N ARG A 30 -34.49 20.53 -11.98
CA ARG A 30 -35.27 19.97 -13.11
C ARG A 30 -35.08 20.72 -14.44
N PRO A 31 -35.11 22.08 -14.48
CA PRO A 31 -34.91 22.80 -15.75
C PRO A 31 -33.53 22.55 -16.37
N THR A 32 -32.53 22.28 -15.55
CA THR A 32 -31.16 21.99 -16.01
C THR A 32 -31.09 20.63 -16.70
N LEU A 33 -31.65 19.57 -16.09
CA LEU A 33 -31.63 18.25 -16.73
C LEU A 33 -32.53 18.16 -17.96
N LEU A 34 -33.68 18.85 -17.99
CA LEU A 34 -34.51 18.91 -19.19
C LEU A 34 -33.73 19.50 -20.37
N ARG A 35 -33.02 20.62 -20.14
CA ARG A 35 -32.15 21.25 -21.15
C ARG A 35 -30.97 20.35 -21.54
N HIS A 36 -30.48 19.50 -20.64
CA HIS A 36 -29.43 18.53 -20.96
C HIS A 36 -29.96 17.38 -21.82
N ALA A 37 -31.19 16.93 -21.58
CA ALA A 37 -31.86 15.93 -22.41
C ALA A 37 -32.12 16.47 -23.83
N GLU A 38 -32.61 17.70 -23.97
CA GLU A 38 -32.80 18.36 -25.27
C GLU A 38 -31.50 18.53 -26.06
N ARG A 39 -30.36 18.69 -25.35
CA ARG A 39 -29.03 18.84 -25.97
C ARG A 39 -28.27 17.52 -26.09
N GLU A 40 -28.91 16.42 -25.73
CA GLU A 40 -28.35 15.07 -25.75
C GLU A 40 -27.05 14.88 -24.93
N ARG A 41 -26.73 15.84 -24.05
CA ARG A 41 -25.49 15.88 -23.28
C ARG A 41 -25.68 16.44 -21.88
N THR A 42 -25.01 15.82 -20.92
CA THR A 42 -24.93 16.27 -19.52
C THR A 42 -23.49 16.54 -19.12
N THR A 43 -23.25 16.82 -17.83
CA THR A 43 -21.92 16.95 -17.23
C THR A 43 -21.57 15.67 -16.46
N ALA A 44 -20.27 15.40 -16.26
CA ALA A 44 -19.81 14.25 -15.48
C ALA A 44 -20.37 14.27 -14.05
N GLU A 45 -20.42 15.45 -13.42
CA GLU A 45 -20.99 15.64 -12.08
C GLU A 45 -22.46 15.20 -12.00
N ASN A 46 -23.28 15.63 -12.96
CA ASN A 46 -24.69 15.24 -13.02
C ASN A 46 -24.83 13.73 -13.26
N ALA A 47 -24.00 13.14 -14.13
CA ALA A 47 -24.00 11.70 -14.38
C ALA A 47 -23.66 10.91 -13.11
N ILE A 48 -22.66 11.35 -12.32
CA ILE A 48 -22.30 10.74 -11.03
C ILE A 48 -23.44 10.84 -10.02
N ALA A 49 -24.08 12.01 -9.91
CA ALA A 49 -25.20 12.21 -8.99
C ALA A 49 -26.39 11.30 -9.33
N ILE A 50 -26.73 11.18 -10.62
CA ILE A 50 -27.80 10.30 -11.10
C ILE A 50 -27.41 8.84 -10.89
N ALA A 51 -26.19 8.41 -11.23
CA ALA A 51 -25.74 7.03 -11.03
C ALA A 51 -25.88 6.60 -9.55
N ARG A 52 -25.47 7.45 -8.61
CA ARG A 52 -25.63 7.20 -7.16
C ARG A 52 -27.10 7.08 -6.74
N ALA A 53 -27.98 7.93 -7.28
CA ALA A 53 -29.40 7.90 -6.94
C ALA A 53 -30.11 6.61 -7.41
N TYR A 54 -29.64 6.01 -8.49
CA TYR A 54 -30.20 4.76 -9.06
C TYR A 54 -29.39 3.51 -8.69
N GLY A 55 -28.37 3.63 -7.83
CA GLY A 55 -27.56 2.50 -7.38
C GLY A 55 -26.64 1.89 -8.46
N VAL A 56 -26.31 2.65 -9.50
CA VAL A 56 -25.38 2.25 -10.56
C VAL A 56 -23.98 2.72 -10.21
N ALA A 57 -22.95 1.94 -10.58
CA ALA A 57 -21.56 2.31 -10.36
C ALA A 57 -21.22 3.61 -11.14
N PRO A 58 -20.73 4.67 -10.46
CA PRO A 58 -20.41 5.93 -11.15
C PRO A 58 -19.33 5.79 -12.22
N ALA A 59 -18.38 4.85 -12.07
CA ALA A 59 -17.34 4.59 -13.05
C ALA A 59 -17.94 4.08 -14.38
N ASP A 60 -18.84 3.10 -14.31
CA ASP A 60 -19.53 2.54 -15.47
C ASP A 60 -20.36 3.61 -16.18
N ALA A 61 -21.12 4.40 -15.41
CA ALA A 61 -21.90 5.52 -15.94
C ALA A 61 -21.03 6.53 -16.71
N LEU A 62 -19.83 6.84 -16.20
CA LEU A 62 -18.91 7.75 -16.87
C LEU A 62 -18.31 7.15 -18.14
N VAL A 63 -18.10 5.83 -18.20
CA VAL A 63 -17.64 5.14 -19.41
C VAL A 63 -18.74 5.11 -20.48
N GLU A 64 -19.97 4.74 -20.10
CA GLU A 64 -21.13 4.70 -21.01
C GLU A 64 -21.42 6.07 -21.62
N MET A 65 -21.32 7.12 -20.80
CA MET A 65 -21.47 8.53 -21.20
C MET A 65 -20.24 9.08 -21.93
N GLY A 66 -19.15 8.29 -22.03
CA GLY A 66 -17.90 8.66 -22.70
C GLY A 66 -17.20 9.87 -22.10
N PHE A 67 -17.25 9.98 -20.76
CA PHE A 67 -16.39 10.88 -19.97
C PHE A 67 -15.08 10.20 -19.55
N LEU A 68 -15.09 8.85 -19.46
CA LEU A 68 -13.91 8.02 -19.23
C LEU A 68 -13.83 6.96 -20.33
N GLU A 69 -12.61 6.55 -20.65
CA GLU A 69 -12.35 5.37 -21.45
C GLU A 69 -12.30 4.12 -20.54
N ALA A 70 -12.71 2.96 -21.08
CA ALA A 70 -12.74 1.73 -20.28
C ALA A 70 -11.35 1.34 -19.71
N ASN A 71 -10.26 1.70 -20.40
CA ASN A 71 -8.90 1.46 -19.91
C ASN A 71 -8.50 2.36 -18.72
N GLU A 72 -9.10 3.56 -18.58
CA GLU A 72 -8.87 4.48 -17.47
C GLU A 72 -9.52 3.96 -16.18
N VAL A 73 -10.69 3.33 -16.30
CA VAL A 73 -11.34 2.63 -15.17
C VAL A 73 -10.56 1.37 -14.79
N ASN A 74 -10.05 0.60 -15.75
CA ASN A 74 -9.18 -0.56 -15.46
C ASN A 74 -7.81 -0.14 -14.86
N ALA A 75 -7.35 1.09 -15.07
CA ALA A 75 -6.21 1.61 -14.32
C ALA A 75 -6.55 1.81 -12.83
N SER A 76 -7.82 2.12 -12.53
CA SER A 76 -8.38 2.07 -11.18
C SER A 76 -8.41 0.64 -10.62
N ASP A 77 -8.63 -0.40 -11.43
CA ASP A 77 -8.52 -1.79 -10.98
C ASP A 77 -7.09 -2.14 -10.54
N LYS A 78 -6.06 -1.65 -11.23
CA LYS A 78 -4.66 -1.84 -10.79
C LYS A 78 -4.37 -1.15 -9.46
N LEU A 79 -4.97 0.02 -9.24
CA LEU A 79 -4.89 0.73 -7.97
C LEU A 79 -5.67 -0.03 -6.89
N ALA A 80 -6.88 -0.52 -7.20
CA ALA A 80 -7.70 -1.32 -6.30
C ALA A 80 -7.01 -2.64 -5.91
N VAL A 81 -6.33 -3.31 -6.84
CA VAL A 81 -5.53 -4.51 -6.57
C VAL A 81 -4.33 -4.18 -5.67
N ARG A 82 -3.63 -3.06 -5.92
CA ARG A 82 -2.53 -2.62 -5.03
C ARG A 82 -3.04 -2.32 -3.63
N GLU A 83 -4.14 -1.57 -3.54
CA GLU A 83 -4.81 -1.24 -2.29
C GLU A 83 -5.37 -2.46 -1.55
N ALA A 84 -5.86 -3.46 -2.28
CA ALA A 84 -6.30 -4.73 -1.71
C ALA A 84 -5.12 -5.55 -1.18
N LEU A 85 -4.01 -5.61 -1.91
CA LEU A 85 -2.77 -6.26 -1.45
C LEU A 85 -2.16 -5.54 -0.24
N GLU A 86 -2.25 -4.22 -0.16
CA GLU A 86 -1.79 -3.44 1.00
C GLU A 86 -2.62 -3.70 2.26
N ARG A 87 -3.90 -4.08 2.10
CA ARG A 87 -4.83 -4.35 3.21
C ARG A 87 -5.03 -5.84 3.51
N ALA A 88 -4.57 -6.73 2.63
CA ALA A 88 -4.71 -8.17 2.79
C ALA A 88 -3.95 -8.66 4.03
N ASP A 89 -4.51 -9.67 4.70
CA ASP A 89 -3.82 -10.27 5.83
C ASP A 89 -2.61 -11.09 5.36
N TRP A 90 -1.61 -11.22 6.22
CA TRP A 90 -0.41 -12.01 5.90
C TRP A 90 -0.77 -13.45 5.50
N SER A 91 -1.78 -14.06 6.13
CA SER A 91 -2.24 -15.41 5.77
C SER A 91 -2.76 -15.49 4.32
N GLU A 92 -3.52 -14.49 3.88
CA GLU A 92 -4.06 -14.41 2.51
C GLU A 92 -2.94 -14.19 1.48
N ILE A 93 -1.97 -13.33 1.81
CA ILE A 93 -0.79 -13.09 0.97
C ILE A 93 0.02 -14.40 0.81
N PHE A 94 0.24 -15.13 1.91
CA PHE A 94 1.02 -16.37 1.87
C PHE A 94 0.33 -17.51 1.13
N ASP A 95 -0.99 -17.63 1.24
CA ASP A 95 -1.75 -18.62 0.48
C ASP A 95 -1.66 -18.32 -1.03
N GLU A 96 -1.84 -17.06 -1.42
CA GLU A 96 -1.76 -16.66 -2.83
C GLU A 96 -0.33 -16.81 -3.40
N ILE A 97 0.71 -16.54 -2.60
CA ILE A 97 2.10 -16.82 -2.99
C ILE A 97 2.31 -18.32 -3.19
N THR A 98 1.95 -19.14 -2.19
CA THR A 98 2.09 -20.60 -2.22
C THR A 98 1.42 -21.19 -3.46
N LYS A 99 0.19 -20.77 -3.72
CA LYS A 99 -0.59 -21.19 -4.88
C LYS A 99 0.06 -20.82 -6.21
N ARG A 100 0.53 -19.57 -6.36
CA ARG A 100 1.19 -19.11 -7.61
C ARG A 100 2.53 -19.79 -7.85
N VAL A 101 3.27 -20.01 -6.76
CA VAL A 101 4.54 -20.72 -6.78
C VAL A 101 4.25 -22.14 -7.25
N ASN A 102 3.36 -22.91 -6.61
CA ASN A 102 3.06 -24.30 -7.00
C ASN A 102 2.47 -24.47 -8.40
N ALA A 103 1.78 -23.45 -8.90
CA ALA A 103 1.29 -23.43 -10.28
C ALA A 103 2.38 -23.09 -11.31
N SER A 104 3.56 -22.66 -10.88
CA SER A 104 4.66 -22.23 -11.76
C SER A 104 5.45 -23.44 -12.28
N PRO A 105 5.77 -23.49 -13.58
CA PRO A 105 6.66 -24.52 -14.13
C PRO A 105 8.14 -24.30 -13.78
N MET A 106 8.45 -23.30 -12.95
CA MET A 106 9.84 -22.88 -12.66
C MET A 106 10.56 -23.76 -11.64
N PHE A 107 9.87 -24.64 -10.92
CA PHE A 107 10.50 -25.58 -10.00
C PHE A 107 9.71 -26.90 -9.94
N GLU A 108 10.39 -27.98 -9.57
CA GLU A 108 9.79 -29.30 -9.36
C GLU A 108 9.53 -29.50 -7.86
N GLY A 109 8.28 -29.77 -7.47
CA GLY A 109 7.86 -30.05 -6.09
C GLY A 109 6.70 -29.17 -5.61
N ASP A 110 6.23 -29.43 -4.39
CA ASP A 110 5.22 -28.60 -3.71
C ASP A 110 5.92 -27.69 -2.70
N PHE A 111 5.77 -26.39 -2.88
CA PHE A 111 6.16 -25.36 -1.93
C PHE A 111 5.07 -25.23 -0.87
N GLU A 112 5.44 -25.40 0.40
CA GLU A 112 4.57 -25.09 1.54
C GLU A 112 5.26 -24.02 2.39
N LEU A 113 4.53 -22.93 2.67
CA LEU A 113 4.99 -21.90 3.59
C LEU A 113 4.17 -21.96 4.87
N SER A 114 4.76 -22.44 5.98
CA SER A 114 4.11 -22.42 7.29
C SER A 114 4.64 -21.24 8.13
N LEU A 115 3.71 -20.47 8.68
CA LEU A 115 4.01 -19.39 9.65
C LEU A 115 4.54 -19.95 10.99
N ASP A 116 4.25 -21.22 11.27
CA ASP A 116 4.61 -21.90 12.52
C ASP A 116 5.92 -22.69 12.46
N SER A 117 6.55 -22.81 11.29
CA SER A 117 7.88 -23.44 11.22
C SER A 117 8.97 -22.42 11.51
N PRO A 118 9.79 -22.60 12.54
CA PRO A 118 10.97 -21.79 12.73
C PRO A 118 11.89 -21.95 11.52
N VAL A 119 12.21 -20.83 10.86
CA VAL A 119 13.17 -20.81 9.75
C VAL A 119 14.53 -21.25 10.30
N HIS A 120 14.97 -22.45 9.93
CA HIS A 120 16.32 -22.92 10.24
C HIS A 120 17.31 -22.24 9.30
N ILE A 121 17.95 -21.17 9.77
CA ILE A 121 19.07 -20.55 9.07
C ILE A 121 20.30 -21.41 9.40
N PRO A 122 20.85 -22.17 8.43
CA PRO A 122 22.03 -23.00 8.69
C PRO A 122 23.18 -22.09 9.13
N GLU A 123 23.85 -22.45 10.23
CA GLU A 123 25.06 -21.76 10.66
C GLU A 123 26.11 -21.84 9.53
N PRO A 124 26.64 -20.69 9.03
CA PRO A 124 27.71 -20.72 8.04
C PRO A 124 28.85 -21.61 8.52
N ALA A 125 29.34 -22.49 7.64
CA ALA A 125 30.45 -23.41 7.95
C ALA A 125 31.72 -22.69 8.40
N ASP A 126 31.85 -21.39 8.09
CA ASP A 126 32.98 -20.54 8.46
C ASP A 126 32.74 -19.72 9.76
N LEU A 127 31.61 -19.90 10.46
CA LEU A 127 31.31 -19.19 11.70
C LEU A 127 32.33 -19.49 12.79
N GLU A 128 32.72 -20.76 12.93
CA GLU A 128 33.68 -21.18 13.93
C GLU A 128 35.07 -20.62 13.62
N GLU A 129 35.46 -20.60 12.34
CA GLU A 129 36.70 -19.96 11.90
C GLU A 129 36.66 -18.44 12.08
N LYS A 130 35.51 -17.78 11.82
CA LYS A 130 35.31 -16.35 12.07
C LYS A 130 35.36 -16.01 13.56
N ARG A 131 34.80 -16.86 14.43
CA ARG A 131 34.90 -16.72 15.90
C ARG A 131 36.35 -16.87 16.34
N ALA A 132 37.05 -17.89 15.87
CA ALA A 132 38.47 -18.12 16.16
C ALA A 132 39.36 -16.96 15.66
N ARG A 133 39.08 -16.41 14.47
CA ARG A 133 39.80 -15.22 13.95
C ARG A 133 39.55 -13.97 14.80
N ARG A 134 38.32 -13.76 15.29
CA ARG A 134 38.02 -12.68 16.24
C ARG A 134 38.77 -12.86 17.54
N GLU A 135 38.72 -14.05 18.14
CA GLU A 135 39.39 -14.36 19.41
C GLU A 135 40.92 -14.21 19.30
N ALA A 136 41.52 -14.71 18.21
CA ALA A 136 42.94 -14.54 17.94
C ALA A 136 43.33 -13.07 17.64
N GLY A 137 42.43 -12.28 17.06
CA GLY A 137 42.61 -10.85 16.85
C GLY A 137 42.58 -10.05 18.17
N VAL A 138 41.65 -10.42 19.07
CA VAL A 138 41.55 -9.86 20.43
C VAL A 138 42.83 -10.17 21.22
N GLU A 139 43.33 -11.41 21.23
CA GLU A 139 44.56 -11.74 21.97
C GLU A 139 45.80 -10.97 21.47
N LYS A 140 45.92 -10.73 20.16
CA LYS A 140 47.07 -10.02 19.58
C LYS A 140 47.04 -8.51 19.82
N GLN A 141 45.86 -7.91 19.97
CA GLN A 141 45.73 -6.49 20.27
C GLN A 141 46.16 -6.14 21.71
N PHE A 142 46.17 -7.13 22.61
CA PHE A 142 46.49 -6.92 24.04
C PHE A 142 47.79 -7.58 24.51
N LYS A 143 48.48 -8.39 23.70
CA LYS A 143 49.85 -8.88 24.00
C LYS A 143 50.90 -7.93 23.43
N GLY A 144 51.21 -6.88 24.20
CA GLY A 144 52.36 -6.00 23.93
C GLY A 144 52.18 -4.55 24.38
N ALA A 145 50.95 -4.09 24.64
CA ALA A 145 50.68 -2.74 25.09
C ALA A 145 50.55 -2.67 26.62
N ASN A 146 51.10 -1.60 27.20
CA ASN A 146 51.02 -1.28 28.63
C ASN A 146 49.57 -1.39 29.14
N TRP A 147 49.26 -2.45 29.90
CA TRP A 147 47.94 -2.69 30.48
C TRP A 147 47.53 -1.64 31.52
N ARG A 148 48.45 -0.77 31.97
CA ARG A 148 48.14 0.40 32.81
C ARG A 148 47.57 1.58 32.01
N ASP A 149 47.87 1.68 30.72
CA ASP A 149 47.42 2.81 29.89
C ASP A 149 46.11 2.51 29.15
N ASN A 150 45.80 1.23 28.88
CA ASN A 150 44.56 0.79 28.24
C ASN A 150 43.91 -0.37 29.02
N PRO A 151 43.09 -0.10 30.05
CA PRO A 151 42.37 -1.15 30.75
C PRO A 151 41.36 -1.84 29.81
N LYS A 152 41.16 -3.16 29.99
CA LYS A 152 40.07 -3.87 29.32
C LYS A 152 38.75 -3.17 29.68
N PRO A 153 37.88 -2.86 28.70
CA PRO A 153 36.56 -2.35 29.03
C PRO A 153 35.88 -3.38 29.94
N GLY A 154 35.42 -2.93 31.12
CA GLY A 154 34.52 -3.73 31.93
C GLY A 154 33.25 -4.07 31.14
N HIS A 155 32.40 -4.92 31.71
CA HIS A 155 31.10 -5.30 31.13
C HIS A 155 30.22 -4.10 30.70
N ASP A 156 30.57 -2.89 31.16
CA ASP A 156 29.95 -1.59 30.90
C ASP A 156 30.48 -0.91 29.61
N GLY A 157 31.46 -1.53 28.94
CA GLY A 157 32.18 -1.00 27.77
C GLY A 157 31.40 -1.02 26.45
N TYR A 158 30.12 -1.37 26.48
CA TYR A 158 29.22 -1.06 25.37
C TYR A 158 28.85 0.43 25.46
N ALA A 159 29.80 1.30 25.08
CA ALA A 159 29.54 2.71 24.95
C ALA A 159 28.60 2.92 23.75
N ALA A 160 27.38 3.31 24.09
CA ALA A 160 26.38 3.90 23.23
C ALA A 160 26.95 5.07 22.40
N ASP A 161 26.20 5.46 21.37
CA ASP A 161 26.37 6.67 20.56
C ASP A 161 27.26 7.75 21.22
N SER A 162 28.37 8.09 20.55
CA SER A 162 29.37 9.08 20.98
C SER A 162 28.86 10.53 20.93
N SER A 163 27.56 10.73 20.96
CA SER A 163 26.94 12.05 21.08
C SER A 163 27.21 12.64 22.48
N PRO A 164 27.46 13.95 22.59
CA PRO A 164 27.53 14.62 23.88
C PRO A 164 26.24 14.39 24.67
N ARG A 165 26.35 14.13 25.97
CA ARG A 165 25.21 14.00 26.87
C ARG A 165 24.32 15.24 26.77
N GLU A 166 23.07 15.07 26.34
CA GLU A 166 22.13 16.18 26.20
C GLU A 166 21.95 16.90 27.55
N PRO A 167 22.01 18.25 27.57
CA PRO A 167 21.78 19.01 28.79
C PRO A 167 20.37 18.72 29.31
N GLN A 168 20.24 18.55 30.63
CA GLN A 168 18.95 18.27 31.26
C GLN A 168 18.31 19.57 31.75
N MET A 169 16.99 19.53 31.94
CA MET A 169 16.21 20.67 32.42
C MET A 169 16.77 21.18 33.76
N GLY A 170 17.40 22.36 33.74
CA GLY A 170 18.10 22.96 34.88
C GLY A 170 19.62 23.14 34.68
N ASP A 171 20.21 22.55 33.64
CA ASP A 171 21.60 22.79 33.25
C ASP A 171 21.74 24.14 32.53
N ASP A 172 22.90 24.77 32.69
CA ASP A 172 23.28 26.09 32.16
C ASP A 172 23.38 26.16 30.62
N GLY A 173 23.19 25.02 29.93
CA GLY A 173 23.04 24.89 28.48
C GLY A 173 21.71 24.30 28.01
N TYR A 174 20.72 24.14 28.90
CA TYR A 174 19.38 23.66 28.53
C TYR A 174 18.59 24.78 27.84
N HIS A 175 18.28 24.57 26.57
CA HIS A 175 17.32 25.38 25.83
C HIS A 175 16.08 24.54 25.57
N ASP A 176 14.94 24.89 26.19
CA ASP A 176 13.64 24.57 25.59
C ASP A 176 13.67 25.25 24.22
N GLY A 177 13.64 24.46 23.15
CA GLY A 177 13.77 24.93 21.77
C GLY A 177 12.76 26.03 21.36
N PRO A 178 12.79 26.50 20.10
CA PRO A 178 11.90 27.58 19.64
C PRO A 178 10.41 27.27 19.80
#